data_AF-A0A8J7XL95-F1
#
_entry.id   AF-A0A8J7XL95-F1
#
_cell.length_a   1.000
_cell.length_b   1.000
_cell.length_c   1.000
_cell.angle_alpha   90.00
_cell.angle_beta   90.00
_cell.angle_gamma   90.00
#
_symmetry.space_group_name_H-M   'P 1'
#
loop_
_entity.id
_entity.type
_entity.pdbx_description
1 polymer ?
#
loop_
_entity_poly.entity_id
_entity_poly.type
_entity_poly.pdbx_seq_one_letter_code
_entity_poly.pdbx_strand_id
1 'polypeptide(L)'
;MDWDDTRLLEHLGDMLDGPNERITIEVADGPVRGTPEQLIGILGTPTIGGSYFTMSDENNYSIWRFLKTCHQRGWIYKGADVVPWCPRCSTALSEHELDTEGYREMSHLSPFVRFPLRGRTGEYLLVWTTTPWTLSSNVAIAVNPDLDYVKAEFEGEIYHLAKDLLLSVLGPDVHILENLKGSELEGMEYEGPYDHLDSVAASGAPAKHAAVSWDLVSSEEGTG
;
A
#
# COMPACT_ATOMS: atom_id res chain seq x y z
N MET A 1 -42.51 -15.00 9.18
CA MET A 1 -42.54 -13.75 8.39
C MET A 1 -41.25 -13.71 7.59
N ASP A 2 -41.33 -13.47 6.30
CA ASP A 2 -40.14 -13.26 5.47
C ASP A 2 -39.66 -11.83 5.74
N TRP A 3 -38.61 -11.68 6.54
CA TRP A 3 -38.18 -10.38 7.08
C TRP A 3 -37.55 -9.48 6.00
N ASP A 4 -37.25 -10.05 4.84
CA ASP A 4 -36.85 -9.34 3.63
C ASP A 4 -38.06 -8.77 2.83
N ASP A 5 -39.27 -8.78 3.40
CA ASP A 5 -40.43 -8.12 2.80
C ASP A 5 -40.21 -6.60 2.76
N THR A 6 -39.70 -6.15 1.61
CA THR A 6 -39.36 -4.75 1.32
C THR A 6 -40.53 -3.81 1.62
N ARG A 7 -41.78 -4.28 1.48
CA ARG A 7 -42.97 -3.45 1.73
C ARG A 7 -43.16 -3.13 3.21
N LEU A 8 -42.81 -4.07 4.10
CA LEU A 8 -42.87 -3.83 5.55
C LEU A 8 -41.79 -2.83 5.97
N LEU A 9 -40.59 -2.93 5.39
CA LEU A 9 -39.47 -2.03 5.69
C LEU A 9 -39.73 -0.61 5.17
N GLU A 10 -40.27 -0.48 3.96
CA GLU A 10 -40.73 0.80 3.41
C GLU A 10 -41.83 1.41 4.29
N HIS A 11 -42.81 0.60 4.71
CA HIS A 11 -43.88 1.05 5.60
C HIS A 11 -43.35 1.54 6.97
N LEU A 12 -42.42 0.81 7.60
CA LEU A 12 -41.79 1.23 8.85
C LEU A 12 -40.97 2.52 8.68
N GLY A 13 -40.33 2.69 7.51
CA GLY A 13 -39.60 3.90 7.14
C GLY A 13 -40.50 5.13 7.00
N ASP A 14 -41.62 5.01 6.29
CA ASP A 14 -42.61 6.08 6.12
C ASP A 14 -43.21 6.53 7.46
N MET A 15 -43.31 5.62 8.43
CA MET A 15 -43.88 5.91 9.74
C MET A 15 -42.94 6.66 10.69
N LEU A 16 -41.66 6.80 10.37
CA LEU A 16 -40.72 7.61 11.17
C LEU A 16 -41.11 9.10 11.23
N ASP A 17 -41.94 9.57 10.30
CA ASP A 17 -42.51 10.93 10.32
C ASP A 17 -43.57 11.11 11.44
N GLY A 18 -44.05 10.02 12.05
CA GLY A 18 -45.01 9.97 13.16
C GLY A 18 -44.48 9.24 14.40
N PRO A 19 -43.43 9.74 15.08
CA PRO A 19 -42.60 8.98 16.04
C PRO A 19 -43.33 8.47 17.29
N ASN A 20 -44.53 8.99 17.58
CA ASN A 20 -45.33 8.60 18.75
C ASN A 20 -46.43 7.57 18.42
N GLU A 21 -46.64 7.25 17.15
CA GLU A 21 -47.63 6.26 16.75
C GLU A 21 -47.16 4.85 17.12
N ARG A 22 -48.07 4.00 17.62
CA ARG A 22 -47.71 2.64 18.05
C ARG A 22 -48.40 1.61 17.18
N ILE A 23 -47.61 0.82 16.48
CA ILE A 23 -48.09 -0.23 15.59
C ILE A 23 -47.71 -1.62 16.10
N THR A 24 -48.39 -2.62 15.57
CA THR A 24 -48.14 -4.04 15.87
C THR A 24 -47.66 -4.72 14.61
N ILE A 25 -46.53 -5.45 14.70
CA ILE A 25 -46.01 -6.31 13.64
C ILE A 25 -46.09 -7.77 14.08
N GLU A 26 -46.35 -8.66 13.13
CA GLU A 26 -46.45 -10.12 13.38
C GLU A 26 -45.08 -10.78 13.19
N VAL A 27 -44.40 -11.19 14.27
CA VAL A 27 -43.10 -11.88 14.19
C VAL A 27 -43.20 -13.35 14.58
N ALA A 28 -42.10 -14.09 14.43
CA ALA A 28 -42.09 -15.56 14.61
C ALA A 28 -42.54 -15.99 16.02
N ASP A 29 -42.22 -15.21 17.05
CA ASP A 29 -42.57 -15.48 18.45
C ASP A 29 -43.88 -14.79 18.92
N GLY A 30 -44.66 -14.22 17.99
CA GLY A 30 -45.95 -13.55 18.25
C GLY A 30 -45.94 -12.05 17.96
N PRO A 31 -47.07 -11.35 18.12
CA PRO A 31 -47.18 -9.94 17.76
C PRO A 31 -46.38 -9.03 18.69
N VAL A 32 -45.62 -8.10 18.13
CA VAL A 32 -44.81 -7.12 18.87
C VAL A 32 -45.32 -5.70 18.58
N ARG A 33 -45.53 -4.91 19.64
CA ARG A 33 -46.09 -3.55 19.55
C ARG A 33 -45.11 -2.48 20.06
N GLY A 34 -44.78 -1.52 19.21
CA GLY A 34 -43.83 -0.43 19.52
C GLY A 34 -44.04 0.79 18.64
N THR A 35 -43.28 1.86 18.91
CA THR A 35 -43.11 2.95 17.93
C THR A 35 -42.28 2.47 16.74
N PRO A 36 -42.30 3.15 15.59
CA PRO A 36 -41.45 2.83 14.45
C PRO A 36 -39.98 2.68 14.83
N GLU A 37 -39.42 3.60 15.62
CA GLU A 37 -38.03 3.54 16.09
C GLU A 37 -37.78 2.34 17.00
N GLN A 38 -38.73 2.04 17.90
CA GLN A 38 -38.62 0.89 18.79
C GLN A 38 -38.62 -0.42 17.99
N LEU A 39 -39.52 -0.53 17.01
CA LEU A 39 -39.65 -1.72 16.16
C LEU A 39 -38.44 -1.88 15.24
N ILE A 40 -37.96 -0.80 14.62
CA ILE A 40 -36.73 -0.77 13.81
C ILE A 40 -35.52 -1.17 14.67
N GLY A 41 -35.42 -0.66 15.89
CA GLY A 41 -34.32 -0.94 16.81
C GLY A 41 -34.26 -2.39 17.32
N ILE A 42 -35.37 -3.13 17.27
CA ILE A 42 -35.41 -4.55 17.64
C ILE A 42 -35.42 -5.50 16.44
N LEU A 43 -35.38 -4.99 15.21
CA LEU A 43 -35.19 -5.83 14.02
C LEU A 43 -33.87 -6.62 14.16
N GLY A 44 -33.86 -7.89 13.74
CA GLY A 44 -32.68 -8.76 13.88
C GLY A 44 -32.35 -9.21 15.32
N THR A 45 -33.14 -8.85 16.32
CA THR A 45 -33.06 -9.48 17.65
C THR A 45 -33.65 -10.89 17.63
N PRO A 46 -33.35 -11.77 18.60
CA PRO A 46 -33.97 -13.09 18.68
C PRO A 46 -35.50 -13.08 18.67
N THR A 47 -36.11 -12.01 19.20
CA THR A 47 -37.57 -11.80 19.22
C THR A 47 -38.17 -11.63 17.83
N ILE A 48 -37.42 -11.06 16.89
CA ILE A 48 -37.86 -10.86 15.50
C ILE A 48 -37.31 -11.97 14.59
N GLY A 49 -36.12 -12.49 14.89
CA GLY A 49 -35.43 -13.54 14.16
C GLY A 49 -34.83 -13.08 12.82
N GLY A 50 -34.07 -13.97 12.18
CA GLY A 50 -33.81 -13.92 10.73
C GLY A 50 -32.69 -13.01 10.19
N SER A 51 -32.10 -12.11 10.98
CA SER A 51 -30.95 -11.28 10.56
C SER A 51 -30.22 -10.71 11.78
N TYR A 52 -29.09 -10.04 11.58
CA TYR A 52 -28.38 -9.32 12.65
C TYR A 52 -27.82 -7.99 12.11
N PHE A 53 -27.80 -6.95 12.94
CA PHE A 53 -27.13 -5.70 12.60
C PHE A 53 -25.69 -5.72 13.12
N THR A 54 -24.74 -5.31 12.27
CA THR A 54 -23.33 -5.23 12.70
C THR A 54 -23.12 -4.20 13.82
N MET A 55 -24.00 -3.21 13.92
CA MET A 55 -24.01 -2.18 14.96
C MET A 55 -24.76 -2.57 16.25
N SER A 56 -25.39 -3.75 16.34
CA SER A 56 -26.09 -4.15 17.56
C SER A 56 -25.12 -4.43 18.71
N ASP A 57 -25.60 -4.26 19.94
CA ASP A 57 -24.81 -4.56 21.14
C ASP A 57 -24.34 -6.02 21.15
N GLU A 58 -25.21 -6.97 20.82
CA GLU A 58 -24.88 -8.41 20.79
C GLU A 58 -23.77 -8.73 19.79
N ASN A 59 -23.81 -8.13 18.59
CA ASN A 59 -22.80 -8.33 17.58
C ASN A 59 -21.47 -7.71 18.02
N ASN A 60 -21.50 -6.47 18.51
CA ASN A 60 -20.32 -5.79 19.05
C ASN A 60 -19.67 -6.60 20.18
N TYR A 61 -20.42 -7.04 21.20
CA TYR A 61 -19.89 -7.85 22.29
C TYR A 61 -19.30 -9.19 21.82
N SER A 62 -19.87 -9.77 20.77
CA SER A 62 -19.33 -10.99 20.15
C SER A 62 -17.99 -10.74 19.46
N ILE A 63 -17.86 -9.63 18.71
CA ILE A 63 -16.59 -9.20 18.11
C ILE A 63 -15.54 -8.93 19.20
N TRP A 64 -15.90 -8.21 20.27
CA TRP A 64 -15.00 -7.95 21.39
C TRP A 64 -14.50 -9.24 22.06
N ARG A 65 -15.37 -10.24 22.22
CA ARG A 65 -14.99 -11.57 22.74
C ARG A 65 -14.02 -12.28 21.80
N PHE A 66 -14.26 -12.22 20.50
CA PHE A 66 -13.36 -12.78 19.48
C PHE A 66 -11.97 -12.11 19.54
N LEU A 67 -11.92 -10.78 19.50
CA LEU A 67 -10.66 -10.01 19.57
C LEU A 67 -9.91 -10.29 20.87
N LYS A 68 -10.61 -10.35 22.01
CA LYS A 68 -10.01 -10.73 23.30
C LYS A 68 -9.37 -12.12 23.22
N THR A 69 -10.05 -13.09 22.60
CA THR A 69 -9.54 -14.45 22.45
C THR A 69 -8.27 -14.49 21.58
N CYS A 70 -8.28 -13.77 20.46
CA CYS A 70 -7.10 -13.63 19.59
C CYS A 70 -5.94 -12.95 20.31
N HIS A 71 -6.21 -11.89 21.08
CA HIS A 71 -5.20 -11.21 21.89
C HIS A 71 -4.61 -12.13 22.98
N GLN A 72 -5.46 -12.87 23.70
CA GLN A 72 -5.01 -13.85 24.72
C GLN A 72 -4.14 -14.97 24.14
N ARG A 73 -4.31 -15.28 22.86
CA ARG A 73 -3.47 -16.25 22.11
C ARG A 73 -2.22 -15.62 21.50
N GLY A 74 -2.01 -14.32 21.65
CA GLY A 74 -0.87 -13.60 21.06
C GLY A 74 -0.98 -13.36 19.56
N TRP A 75 -2.17 -13.46 18.97
CA TRP A 75 -2.39 -13.27 17.52
C TRP A 75 -2.60 -11.81 17.11
N ILE A 76 -2.85 -10.93 18.07
CA ILE A 76 -2.99 -9.48 17.83
C ILE A 76 -1.75 -8.80 18.40
N TYR A 77 -1.05 -8.05 17.56
CA TYR A 77 0.13 -7.28 17.92
C TYR A 77 0.07 -5.87 17.33
N LYS A 78 0.92 -4.98 17.84
CA LYS A 78 1.11 -3.63 17.32
C LYS A 78 2.54 -3.51 16.82
N GLY A 79 2.71 -3.10 15.57
CA GLY A 79 4.00 -2.91 14.91
C GLY A 79 4.02 -1.68 14.01
N ALA A 80 5.18 -1.40 13.43
CA ALA A 80 5.36 -0.45 12.35
C ALA A 80 5.78 -1.23 11.11
N ASP A 81 5.07 -1.03 10.00
CA ASP A 81 5.28 -1.75 8.75
C ASP A 81 4.88 -0.87 7.56
N VAL A 82 5.31 -1.23 6.36
CA VAL A 82 4.90 -0.60 5.11
C VAL A 82 3.59 -1.23 4.65
N VAL A 83 2.52 -0.45 4.67
CA VAL A 83 1.17 -0.91 4.29
C VAL A 83 0.56 0.02 3.25
N PRO A 84 -0.35 -0.49 2.39
CA PRO A 84 -1.15 0.36 1.53
C PRO A 84 -1.91 1.40 2.35
N TRP A 85 -1.84 2.67 1.92
CA TRP A 85 -2.41 3.79 2.65
C TRP A 85 -3.34 4.61 1.77
N CYS A 86 -4.56 4.88 2.25
CA CYS A 86 -5.47 5.79 1.58
C CYS A 86 -5.30 7.21 2.13
N PRO A 87 -4.71 8.17 1.37
CA PRO A 87 -4.53 9.54 1.86
C PRO A 87 -5.86 10.27 2.08
N ARG A 88 -6.91 9.91 1.33
CA ARG A 88 -8.26 10.48 1.51
C ARG A 88 -8.89 10.04 2.83
N CYS A 89 -8.83 8.75 3.15
CA CYS A 89 -9.44 8.20 4.37
C CYS A 89 -8.53 8.32 5.59
N SER A 90 -7.23 8.58 5.38
CA SER A 90 -6.21 8.63 6.43
C SER A 90 -6.13 7.33 7.24
N THR A 91 -6.19 6.19 6.56
CA THR A 91 -6.09 4.86 7.17
C THR A 91 -5.34 3.89 6.26
N ALA A 92 -4.75 2.87 6.88
CA ALA A 92 -4.23 1.70 6.19
C ALA A 92 -5.37 0.86 5.60
N LEU A 93 -5.09 0.20 4.48
CA LEU A 93 -6.00 -0.73 3.81
C LEU A 93 -5.45 -2.15 3.91
N SER A 94 -6.35 -3.12 4.01
CA SER A 94 -6.05 -4.54 3.86
C SER A 94 -5.85 -4.93 2.40
N GLU A 95 -5.16 -6.04 2.16
CA GLU A 95 -4.96 -6.61 0.82
C GLU A 95 -6.29 -6.89 0.09
N HIS A 96 -7.28 -7.40 0.82
CA HIS A 96 -8.60 -7.70 0.28
C HIS A 96 -9.33 -6.45 -0.23
N GLU A 97 -9.06 -5.27 0.34
CA GLU A 97 -9.64 -4.00 -0.12
C GLU A 97 -8.98 -3.47 -1.40
N LEU A 98 -7.73 -3.87 -1.67
CA LEU A 98 -7.03 -3.50 -2.91
C LEU A 98 -7.48 -4.36 -4.09
N ASP A 99 -7.55 -5.67 -3.90
CA ASP A 99 -7.74 -6.64 -4.98
C ASP A 99 -9.15 -6.57 -5.60
N THR A 100 -10.17 -6.20 -4.83
CA THR A 100 -11.55 -6.24 -5.31
C THR A 100 -11.93 -5.05 -6.20
N GLU A 101 -11.35 -3.86 -6.00
CA GLU A 101 -11.78 -2.62 -6.69
C GLU A 101 -10.66 -1.61 -7.01
N GLY A 102 -9.39 -1.95 -6.77
CA GLY A 102 -8.31 -0.96 -6.64
C GLY A 102 -7.52 -0.59 -7.90
N TYR A 103 -7.39 -1.49 -8.88
CA TYR A 103 -6.48 -1.26 -10.01
C TYR A 103 -7.11 -0.41 -11.12
N ARG A 104 -6.36 0.59 -11.57
CA ARG A 104 -6.74 1.49 -12.66
C ARG A 104 -5.53 1.75 -13.53
N GLU A 105 -5.74 1.77 -14.84
CA GLU A 105 -4.71 2.24 -15.77
C GLU A 105 -4.52 3.75 -15.59
N MET A 106 -3.27 4.16 -15.43
CA MET A 106 -2.89 5.56 -15.32
C MET A 106 -1.47 5.77 -15.81
N SER A 107 -1.19 6.98 -16.31
CA SER A 107 0.15 7.36 -16.75
C SER A 107 0.92 8.01 -15.61
N HIS A 108 2.16 7.57 -15.43
CA HIS A 108 3.09 8.13 -14.44
C HIS A 108 4.30 8.75 -15.12
N LEU A 109 4.93 9.71 -14.43
CA LEU A 109 6.25 10.18 -14.80
C LEU A 109 7.27 9.08 -14.48
N SER A 110 8.12 8.76 -15.44
CA SER A 110 9.02 7.60 -15.39
C SER A 110 10.48 8.03 -15.66
N PRO A 111 11.13 8.77 -14.74
CA PRO A 111 12.46 9.32 -14.99
C PRO A 111 13.56 8.28 -14.79
N PHE A 112 14.65 8.49 -15.52
CA PHE A 112 15.97 7.96 -15.20
C PHE A 112 16.75 9.03 -14.44
N VAL A 113 17.36 8.65 -13.33
CA VAL A 113 18.03 9.54 -12.38
C VAL A 113 19.48 9.11 -12.24
N ARG A 114 20.39 10.08 -12.31
CA ARG A 114 21.83 9.88 -12.13
C ARG A 114 22.17 10.02 -10.65
N PHE A 115 22.83 9.00 -10.09
CA PHE A 115 23.38 9.02 -8.74
C PHE A 115 24.91 9.10 -8.81
N PRO A 116 25.52 10.26 -8.54
CA PRO A 116 26.97 10.45 -8.67
C PRO A 116 27.74 9.53 -7.73
N LEU A 117 28.72 8.80 -8.27
CA LEU A 117 29.62 7.99 -7.44
C LEU A 117 30.63 8.89 -6.72
N ARG A 118 30.76 8.70 -5.40
CA ARG A 118 31.67 9.51 -4.58
C ARG A 118 33.12 9.30 -5.02
N GLY A 119 33.83 10.40 -5.26
CA GLY A 119 35.22 10.38 -5.71
C GLY A 119 35.42 10.01 -7.17
N ARG A 120 34.35 9.88 -7.97
CA ARG A 120 34.40 9.56 -9.41
C ARG A 120 33.61 10.58 -10.23
N THR A 121 34.28 11.66 -10.66
CA THR A 121 33.64 12.73 -11.43
C THR A 121 33.13 12.21 -12.78
N GLY A 122 31.85 12.47 -13.07
CA GLY A 122 31.21 12.06 -14.33
C GLY A 122 30.86 10.57 -14.40
N GLU A 123 30.88 9.85 -13.27
CA GLU A 123 30.51 8.44 -13.17
C GLU A 123 29.28 8.27 -12.25
N TYR A 124 28.26 7.56 -12.73
CA TYR A 124 26.96 7.50 -12.07
C TYR A 124 26.42 6.07 -11.99
N LEU A 125 25.73 5.74 -10.89
CA LEU A 125 24.74 4.68 -10.88
C LEU A 125 23.47 5.23 -11.55
N LEU A 126 23.00 4.59 -12.62
CA LEU A 126 21.78 5.00 -13.31
C LEU A 126 20.60 4.24 -12.72
N VAL A 127 19.57 4.97 -12.25
CA VAL A 127 18.41 4.38 -11.58
C VAL A 127 17.13 4.83 -12.27
N TRP A 128 16.17 3.92 -12.39
CA TRP A 128 14.83 4.20 -12.89
C TRP A 128 13.78 4.20 -11.76
N THR A 129 12.76 5.06 -11.87
CA THR A 129 11.60 5.04 -10.95
C THR A 129 10.34 5.53 -11.65
N THR A 130 9.16 5.09 -11.17
CA THR A 130 7.85 5.66 -11.55
C THR A 130 7.25 6.54 -10.44
N THR A 131 7.95 6.66 -9.31
CA THR A 131 7.50 7.41 -8.12
C THR A 131 8.56 8.43 -7.68
N PRO A 132 8.77 9.52 -8.45
CA PRO A 132 9.84 10.50 -8.17
C PRO A 132 9.76 11.13 -6.76
N TRP A 133 8.57 11.18 -6.16
CA TRP A 133 8.35 11.70 -4.82
C TRP A 133 9.09 10.89 -3.73
N THR A 134 9.43 9.62 -4.00
CA THR A 134 10.16 8.75 -3.07
C THR A 134 11.66 9.05 -3.00
N LEU A 135 12.23 9.78 -3.97
CA LEU A 135 13.66 10.09 -4.03
C LEU A 135 14.15 10.89 -2.82
N SER A 136 13.25 11.65 -2.18
CA SER A 136 13.51 12.38 -0.93
C SER A 136 13.83 11.47 0.26
N SER A 137 13.43 10.20 0.19
CA SER A 137 13.61 9.19 1.24
C SER A 137 14.57 8.08 0.80
N ASN A 138 15.39 8.33 -0.22
CA ASN A 138 16.41 7.36 -0.66
C ASN A 138 17.44 7.12 0.46
N VAL A 139 17.75 5.84 0.72
CA VAL A 139 18.73 5.42 1.74
C VAL A 139 19.80 4.48 1.19
N ALA A 140 19.53 3.83 0.04
CA ALA A 140 20.43 2.91 -0.65
C ALA A 140 19.99 2.74 -2.11
N ILE A 141 20.88 2.17 -2.93
CA ILE A 141 20.56 1.64 -4.27
C ILE A 141 20.73 0.13 -4.18
N ALA A 142 19.75 -0.63 -4.66
CA ALA A 142 19.84 -2.08 -4.67
C ALA A 142 20.43 -2.56 -6.00
N VAL A 143 21.31 -3.55 -5.95
CA VAL A 143 21.88 -4.24 -7.12
C VAL A 143 21.79 -5.75 -6.94
N ASN A 144 21.52 -6.49 -8.00
CA ASN A 144 21.50 -7.95 -7.90
C ASN A 144 22.92 -8.50 -8.05
N PRO A 145 23.48 -9.20 -7.04
CA PRO A 145 24.88 -9.66 -7.09
C PRO A 145 25.19 -10.63 -8.24
N ASP A 146 24.17 -11.35 -8.74
CA ASP A 146 24.31 -12.38 -9.77
C ASP A 146 24.10 -11.87 -11.20
N LEU A 147 23.47 -10.70 -11.36
CA LEU A 147 23.23 -10.09 -12.68
C LEU A 147 24.52 -9.50 -13.28
N ASP A 148 24.52 -9.41 -14.61
CA ASP A 148 25.58 -8.75 -15.38
C ASP A 148 25.26 -7.26 -15.55
N TYR A 149 26.21 -6.41 -15.17
CA TYR A 149 26.18 -4.97 -15.32
C TYR A 149 27.27 -4.52 -16.29
N VAL A 150 27.17 -3.26 -16.73
CA VAL A 150 28.18 -2.64 -17.56
C VAL A 150 28.54 -1.27 -17.03
N LYS A 151 29.83 -0.92 -17.17
CA LYS A 151 30.31 0.46 -17.15
C LYS A 151 30.30 0.94 -18.59
N ALA A 152 29.48 1.93 -18.90
CA ALA A 152 29.24 2.39 -20.26
C ALA A 152 29.43 3.91 -20.37
N GLU A 153 30.08 4.36 -21.43
CA GLU A 153 30.19 5.78 -21.78
C GLU A 153 29.09 6.17 -22.76
N PHE A 154 28.39 7.25 -22.44
CA PHE A 154 27.36 7.84 -23.27
C PHE A 154 27.38 9.36 -23.11
N GLU A 155 27.49 10.08 -24.23
CA GLU A 155 27.53 11.55 -24.28
C GLU A 155 28.60 12.19 -23.36
N GLY A 156 29.75 11.53 -23.16
CA GLY A 156 30.87 12.01 -22.35
C GLY A 156 30.76 11.72 -20.86
N GLU A 157 29.72 11.01 -20.43
CA GLU A 157 29.49 10.58 -19.05
C GLU A 157 29.51 9.06 -18.93
N ILE A 158 29.82 8.54 -17.74
CA ILE A 158 29.92 7.10 -17.48
C ILE A 158 28.75 6.64 -16.61
N TYR A 159 28.11 5.56 -17.01
CA TYR A 159 26.94 4.98 -16.36
C TYR A 159 27.17 3.52 -15.98
N HIS A 160 26.63 3.13 -14.83
CA HIS A 160 26.47 1.75 -14.40
C HIS A 160 24.99 1.36 -14.46
N LEU A 161 24.68 0.29 -15.19
CA LEU A 161 23.34 -0.28 -15.35
C LEU A 161 23.43 -1.75 -15.79
N ALA A 162 22.34 -2.49 -15.66
CA ALA A 162 22.24 -3.87 -16.11
C ALA A 162 22.49 -3.97 -17.61
N LYS A 163 23.29 -4.97 -18.00
CA LYS A 163 23.76 -5.17 -19.37
C LYS A 163 22.60 -5.36 -20.35
N ASP A 164 21.57 -6.11 -19.95
CA ASP A 164 20.42 -6.42 -20.78
C ASP A 164 19.57 -5.18 -21.13
N LEU A 165 19.63 -4.15 -20.28
CA LEU A 165 18.86 -2.91 -20.41
C LEU A 165 19.66 -1.78 -21.06
N LEU A 166 20.93 -2.00 -21.37
CA LEU A 166 21.83 -0.97 -21.90
C LEU A 166 21.27 -0.27 -23.15
N LEU A 167 20.88 -1.06 -24.16
CA LEU A 167 20.45 -0.53 -25.46
C LEU A 167 19.06 0.09 -25.41
N SER A 168 18.17 -0.41 -24.54
CA SER A 168 16.83 0.16 -24.38
C SER A 168 16.86 1.49 -23.63
N VAL A 169 17.83 1.68 -22.73
CA VAL A 169 17.96 2.89 -21.91
C VAL A 169 18.83 3.96 -22.58
N LEU A 170 20.02 3.60 -23.08
CA LEU A 170 20.99 4.57 -23.63
C LEU A 170 21.08 4.56 -25.17
N GLY A 171 20.42 3.62 -25.85
CA GLY A 171 20.45 3.53 -27.30
C GLY A 171 21.73 2.90 -27.87
N PRO A 172 21.86 2.84 -29.20
CA PRO A 172 22.93 2.11 -29.88
C PRO A 172 24.29 2.82 -29.88
N ASP A 173 24.34 4.13 -29.62
CA ASP A 173 25.56 4.94 -29.68
C ASP A 173 26.41 4.84 -28.40
N VAL A 174 26.00 4.03 -27.45
CA VAL A 174 26.70 3.80 -26.18
C VAL A 174 27.95 2.93 -26.34
N HIS A 175 29.00 3.25 -25.59
CA HIS A 175 30.30 2.59 -25.65
C HIS A 175 30.57 1.82 -24.35
N ILE A 176 30.59 0.49 -24.40
CA ILE A 176 30.91 -0.33 -23.22
C ILE A 176 32.40 -0.19 -22.89
N LEU A 177 32.70 0.25 -21.68
CA LEU A 177 34.05 0.35 -21.13
C LEU A 177 34.46 -0.93 -20.39
N GLU A 178 33.52 -1.51 -19.62
CA GLU A 178 33.77 -2.67 -18.76
C GLU A 178 32.50 -3.49 -18.57
N ASN A 179 32.63 -4.82 -18.47
CA ASN A 179 31.55 -5.70 -18.01
C ASN A 179 31.81 -6.04 -16.55
N LEU A 180 30.78 -5.99 -15.73
CA LEU A 180 30.83 -6.16 -14.28
C LEU A 180 29.80 -7.19 -13.84
N LYS A 181 30.05 -7.87 -12.72
CA LYS A 181 29.01 -8.52 -11.93
C LYS A 181 28.42 -7.54 -10.93
N GLY A 182 27.14 -7.72 -10.58
CA GLY A 182 26.49 -6.84 -9.60
C GLY A 182 27.15 -6.89 -8.22
N SER A 183 27.80 -8.00 -7.88
CA SER A 183 28.63 -8.13 -6.68
C SER A 183 29.83 -7.18 -6.65
N GLU A 184 30.26 -6.67 -7.81
CA GLU A 184 31.33 -5.65 -7.90
C GLU A 184 30.81 -4.23 -7.68
N LEU A 185 29.49 -4.01 -7.80
CA LEU A 185 28.83 -2.74 -7.49
C LEU A 185 28.52 -2.58 -6.00
N GLU A 186 28.41 -3.68 -5.26
CA GLU A 186 28.11 -3.66 -3.83
C GLU A 186 29.12 -2.78 -3.06
N GLY A 187 28.60 -1.87 -2.22
CA GLY A 187 29.41 -0.95 -1.43
C GLY A 187 29.93 0.27 -2.18
N MET A 188 29.65 0.45 -3.48
CA MET A 188 29.95 1.70 -4.17
C MET A 188 29.17 2.86 -3.52
N GLU A 189 29.92 3.81 -2.94
CA GLU A 189 29.34 4.99 -2.29
C GLU A 189 28.87 6.02 -3.33
N TYR A 190 27.72 6.64 -3.11
CA TYR A 190 27.15 7.65 -3.99
C TYR A 190 26.63 8.88 -3.23
N GLU A 191 26.32 9.95 -3.97
CA GLU A 191 25.63 11.15 -3.46
C GLU A 191 24.13 11.03 -3.69
N GLY A 192 23.34 11.11 -2.61
CA GLY A 192 21.88 11.04 -2.71
C GLY A 192 21.29 12.33 -3.30
N PRO A 193 20.06 12.27 -3.87
CA PRO A 193 19.52 13.37 -4.66
C PRO A 193 19.27 14.64 -3.84
N TYR A 194 19.06 14.49 -2.53
CA TYR A 194 18.68 15.55 -1.62
C TYR A 194 19.55 15.62 -0.35
N ASP A 195 20.77 15.04 -0.39
CA ASP A 195 21.70 15.00 0.75
C ASP A 195 22.06 16.41 1.28
N HIS A 196 21.91 17.44 0.46
CA HIS A 196 22.16 18.84 0.81
C HIS A 196 21.05 19.48 1.68
N LEU A 197 19.90 18.82 1.86
CA LEU A 197 18.80 19.35 2.65
C LEU A 197 18.92 18.94 4.13
N ASP A 198 18.83 19.90 5.04
CA ASP A 198 18.90 19.67 6.49
C ASP A 198 17.88 18.64 6.99
N SER A 199 16.68 18.61 6.39
CA SER A 199 15.63 17.64 6.74
C SER A 199 16.01 16.21 6.40
N VAL A 200 16.78 15.99 5.33
CA VAL A 200 17.28 14.66 4.95
C VAL A 200 18.37 14.24 5.92
N ALA A 201 19.30 15.14 6.25
CA ALA A 201 20.33 14.89 7.26
C ALA A 201 19.74 14.56 8.64
N ALA A 202 18.60 15.16 9.00
CA ALA A 202 17.90 14.91 10.25
C ALA A 202 17.00 13.65 10.25
N SER A 203 16.76 13.02 9.09
CA SER A 203 15.82 11.89 8.96
C SER A 203 16.30 10.58 9.57
N GLY A 204 17.59 10.48 9.93
CA GLY A 204 18.24 9.23 10.32
C GLY A 204 18.72 8.38 9.14
N ALA A 205 18.61 8.88 7.90
CA ALA A 205 19.24 8.27 6.73
C ALA A 205 20.77 8.13 6.95
N PRO A 206 21.40 7.09 6.38
CA PRO A 206 22.84 6.92 6.48
C PRO A 206 23.59 8.16 5.98
N ALA A 207 24.60 8.61 6.73
CA ALA A 207 25.45 9.74 6.31
C ALA A 207 26.20 9.47 4.99
N LYS A 208 26.29 8.20 4.60
CA LYS A 208 26.85 7.71 3.34
C LYS A 208 25.89 6.70 2.75
N HIS A 209 25.35 6.99 1.58
CA HIS A 209 24.59 6.03 0.81
C HIS A 209 25.53 5.15 -0.01
N ALA A 210 25.14 3.88 -0.17
CA ALA A 210 25.90 2.90 -0.94
C ALA A 210 24.96 1.94 -1.67
N ALA A 211 25.50 1.32 -2.72
CA ALA A 211 24.84 0.18 -3.34
C ALA A 211 24.84 -1.03 -2.38
N VAL A 212 23.72 -1.73 -2.30
CA VAL A 212 23.52 -2.91 -1.45
C VAL A 212 23.01 -4.08 -2.29
N SER A 213 23.39 -5.30 -1.93
CA SER A 213 22.91 -6.48 -2.64
C SER A 213 21.45 -6.79 -2.34
N TRP A 214 20.67 -7.04 -3.40
CA TRP A 214 19.31 -7.54 -3.30
C TRP A 214 18.96 -8.41 -4.51
N ASP A 215 18.61 -9.67 -4.26
CA ASP A 215 18.36 -10.71 -5.25
C ASP A 215 17.03 -10.57 -6.01
N LEU A 216 16.11 -9.72 -5.54
CA LEU A 216 14.85 -9.42 -6.22
C LEU A 216 14.95 -8.37 -7.32
N VAL A 217 16.09 -7.70 -7.46
CA VAL A 217 16.32 -6.76 -8.57
C VAL A 217 16.41 -7.57 -9.88
N SER A 218 15.68 -7.14 -10.91
CA SER A 218 15.56 -7.82 -12.20
C SER A 218 16.24 -7.03 -13.33
N SER A 219 16.51 -7.69 -14.46
CA SER A 219 16.99 -7.07 -15.70
C SER A 219 15.93 -6.96 -16.79
N GLU A 220 14.64 -7.10 -16.44
CA GLU A 220 13.53 -7.05 -17.40
C GLU A 220 13.09 -5.62 -17.74
N GLU A 221 13.10 -4.72 -16.75
CA GLU A 221 12.68 -3.32 -16.88
C GLU A 221 13.56 -2.38 -16.04
N GLY A 222 13.53 -1.09 -16.34
CA GLY A 222 14.27 -0.07 -15.60
C GLY A 222 15.76 -0.06 -15.94
N THR A 223 16.61 -0.27 -14.94
CA THR A 223 18.08 -0.20 -15.05
C THR A 223 18.82 -1.37 -14.40
N GLY A 224 18.10 -2.32 -13.80
CA GLY A 224 18.65 -3.26 -12.80
C GLY A 224 19.13 -2.55 -11.56
#